data_AF-A0A1Q7RX49-F1
#
_entry.id   AF-A0A1Q7RX49-F1
#
_cell.length_a   1.000
_cell.length_b   1.000
_cell.length_c   1.000
_cell.angle_alpha   90.00
_cell.angle_beta   90.00
_cell.angle_gamma   90.00
#
_symmetry.space_group_name_H-M   'P 1'
#
loop_
_entity.id
_entity.type
_entity.pdbx_description
1 polymer ?
#
loop_
_entity_poly.entity_id
_entity_poly.type
_entity_poly.pdbx_seq_one_letter_code
_entity_poly.pdbx_strand_id
1 'polypeptide(L)'
;MSHDAILSADAPRESLVSPESRPALVVDDDPEARQVLRDFLRLRGLAVLEAQNGLEALLSVKQHRPGVVVLDLNMPRLGGLEALKRIRPFDPTIRVAVVTEDPDAAIHQQARALGATVVLIKPVDLAQLETALGLALVAPRASAPVPGPSSETPPQPCAPPIGVADDAVDGADVDDPEPPPGLEEDREGVLPDESRHGRGEGEPTRGLGWLVGAVRAFLGAGPAREGESDDESLLPPAPGDGDTSLGTTSVSGRLQEEVDERAPGQRAMSYYGILGLTTEPFSTSPDPAFFYESASHKAVLNRLQIAIKLKRGLSLVLGDVGMGKTTLSRRLFQLLKREEKVSSHLILNPVYETEAEFLAALVKLFGIAPASGPLPVVRSLEILEGYLFEKGVEDDRTIVLLIDEAQRLSSSLLELLRALLNYETNEYKLLQLVLMGQMELLPRIREMKNLWDRISLKCVIDPLDEADTEAMIAFRLRKAGYVARRNLFTPDAIREIYRHTQGSPRRITTLCHDALERLVISDRDEVDAAIIRGLTKRVLA
;
A
#
# COMPACT_ATOMS: atom_id res chain seq x y z
N MET A 1 -70.33 -2.61 28.23
CA MET A 1 -69.79 -1.35 27.67
C MET A 1 -68.69 -0.89 28.58
N SER A 2 -67.52 -0.50 28.02
CA SER A 2 -66.52 0.40 28.63
C SER A 2 -65.81 -0.07 29.92
N HIS A 3 -64.66 0.49 30.31
CA HIS A 3 -63.38 0.79 29.61
C HIS A 3 -62.37 1.19 30.73
N ASP A 4 -61.07 0.96 30.55
CA ASP A 4 -59.95 1.55 31.34
C ASP A 4 -59.92 1.22 32.86
N ALA A 5 -58.85 1.43 33.66
CA ALA A 5 -57.40 1.25 33.54
C ALA A 5 -56.82 1.28 35.00
N ILE A 6 -55.53 1.12 35.37
CA ILE A 6 -54.24 0.96 34.67
C ILE A 6 -53.18 0.30 35.61
N LEU A 7 -52.04 -0.17 35.06
CA LEU A 7 -50.74 -0.49 35.70
C LEU A 7 -50.63 -1.53 36.85
N SER A 8 -50.04 -2.67 36.49
CA SER A 8 -49.31 -3.61 37.38
C SER A 8 -47.80 -3.53 37.11
N ALA A 9 -47.01 -3.95 38.09
CA ALA A 9 -45.54 -3.98 38.15
C ALA A 9 -44.77 -4.44 36.89
N ASP A 10 -43.56 -3.90 36.71
CA ASP A 10 -42.38 -4.74 36.48
C ASP A 10 -41.06 -4.03 36.90
N ALA A 11 -40.08 -4.78 37.40
CA ALA A 11 -38.76 -4.25 37.78
C ALA A 11 -37.80 -4.18 36.57
N PRO A 12 -36.71 -3.39 36.62
CA PRO A 12 -35.76 -3.31 35.51
C PRO A 12 -35.08 -4.67 35.28
N ARG A 13 -35.32 -5.28 34.12
CA ARG A 13 -34.69 -6.54 33.73
C ARG A 13 -33.23 -6.29 33.37
N GLU A 14 -32.30 -6.74 34.21
CA GLU A 14 -30.89 -6.85 33.83
C GLU A 14 -30.76 -7.84 32.67
N SER A 15 -30.49 -7.33 31.47
CA SER A 15 -30.26 -8.17 30.30
C SER A 15 -28.87 -8.79 30.39
N LEU A 16 -28.83 -10.13 30.33
CA LEU A 16 -27.61 -10.94 30.31
C LEU A 16 -26.86 -10.75 28.99
N VAL A 17 -26.10 -9.66 28.89
CA VAL A 17 -25.10 -9.46 27.83
C VAL A 17 -23.88 -10.31 28.17
N SER A 18 -23.73 -11.44 27.47
CA SER A 18 -22.52 -12.27 27.57
C SER A 18 -21.25 -11.42 27.39
N PRO A 19 -20.17 -11.65 28.15
CA PRO A 19 -18.96 -10.81 28.08
C PRO A 19 -18.29 -10.80 26.68
N GLU A 20 -18.65 -11.75 25.83
CA GLU A 20 -18.19 -11.91 24.44
C GLU A 20 -18.95 -11.04 23.43
N SER A 21 -20.10 -10.44 23.79
CA SER A 21 -20.86 -9.53 22.90
C SER A 21 -20.74 -8.04 23.25
N ARG A 22 -19.85 -7.69 24.19
CA ARG A 22 -19.50 -6.28 24.49
C ARG A 22 -18.64 -5.70 23.36
N PRO A 23 -18.90 -4.48 22.89
CA PRO A 23 -18.12 -3.88 21.79
C PRO A 23 -16.66 -3.64 22.20
N ALA A 24 -15.78 -3.49 21.22
CA ALA A 24 -14.46 -2.90 21.43
C ALA A 24 -14.51 -1.38 21.23
N LEU A 25 -13.59 -0.66 21.86
CA LEU A 25 -13.41 0.79 21.68
C LEU A 25 -11.97 1.06 21.25
N VAL A 26 -11.80 1.76 20.13
CA VAL A 26 -10.50 2.26 19.63
C VAL A 26 -10.40 3.75 19.93
N VAL A 27 -9.32 4.13 20.60
CA VAL A 27 -9.01 5.51 20.99
C VAL A 27 -7.59 5.81 20.54
N ASP A 28 -7.46 6.64 19.52
CA ASP A 28 -6.22 7.08 18.88
C ASP A 28 -6.58 8.41 18.22
N ASP A 29 -5.74 9.45 18.22
CA ASP A 29 -6.12 10.72 17.58
C ASP A 29 -5.89 10.70 16.07
N ASP A 30 -4.90 9.93 15.59
CA ASP A 30 -4.66 9.68 14.16
C ASP A 30 -5.83 8.91 13.51
N PRO A 31 -6.49 9.45 12.46
CA PRO A 31 -7.50 8.74 11.70
C PRO A 31 -6.98 7.46 11.02
N GLU A 32 -5.72 7.38 10.61
CA GLU A 32 -5.18 6.20 9.93
C GLU A 32 -4.93 5.03 10.90
N ALA A 33 -4.26 5.27 12.02
CA ALA A 33 -4.05 4.26 13.07
C ALA A 33 -5.38 3.75 13.65
N ARG A 34 -6.33 4.65 13.93
CA ARG A 34 -7.69 4.27 14.34
C ARG A 34 -8.41 3.40 13.30
N GLN A 35 -8.36 3.77 12.03
CA GLN A 35 -8.94 3.00 10.93
C GLN A 35 -8.36 1.57 10.89
N VAL A 36 -7.03 1.44 11.01
CA VAL A 36 -6.30 0.17 11.05
C VAL A 36 -6.75 -0.71 12.23
N LEU A 37 -6.73 -0.16 13.44
CA LEU A 37 -7.11 -0.89 14.65
C LEU A 37 -8.58 -1.31 14.63
N ARG A 38 -9.47 -0.43 14.15
CA ARG A 38 -10.90 -0.73 14.01
C ARG A 38 -11.16 -1.85 13.01
N ASP A 39 -10.55 -1.76 11.83
CA ASP A 39 -10.71 -2.74 10.78
C ASP A 39 -10.15 -4.12 11.21
N PHE A 40 -9.03 -4.13 11.94
CA PHE A 40 -8.47 -5.33 12.58
C PHE A 40 -9.41 -5.95 13.63
N LEU A 41 -10.03 -5.14 14.50
CA LEU A 41 -10.95 -5.66 15.52
C LEU A 41 -12.27 -6.15 14.91
N ARG A 42 -12.76 -5.51 13.83
CA ARG A 42 -13.93 -5.97 13.07
C ARG A 42 -13.68 -7.33 12.40
N LEU A 43 -12.47 -7.59 11.91
CA LEU A 43 -12.06 -8.93 11.43
C LEU A 43 -12.18 -10.03 12.50
N ARG A 44 -12.29 -9.68 13.78
CA ARG A 44 -12.49 -10.63 14.91
C ARG A 44 -13.95 -10.77 15.34
N GLY A 45 -14.89 -10.26 14.55
CA GLY A 45 -16.32 -10.30 14.85
C GLY A 45 -16.77 -9.31 15.92
N LEU A 46 -15.90 -8.40 16.37
CA LEU A 46 -16.26 -7.39 17.36
C LEU A 46 -16.95 -6.18 16.70
N ALA A 47 -18.06 -5.75 17.28
CA ALA A 47 -18.57 -4.40 17.04
C ALA A 47 -17.56 -3.39 17.60
N VAL A 48 -17.19 -2.36 16.83
CA VAL A 48 -16.14 -1.40 17.23
C VAL A 48 -16.68 0.03 17.26
N LEU A 49 -16.46 0.66 18.41
CA LEU A 49 -16.68 2.08 18.69
C LEU A 49 -15.36 2.85 18.56
N GLU A 50 -15.45 4.16 18.31
CA GLU A 50 -14.31 5.03 18.05
C GLU A 50 -14.34 6.27 18.96
N ALA A 51 -13.16 6.79 19.30
CA ALA A 51 -12.98 8.06 20.00
C ALA A 51 -11.68 8.74 19.52
N GLN A 52 -11.63 10.07 19.58
CA GLN A 52 -10.49 10.91 19.16
C GLN A 52 -9.63 11.42 20.32
N ASN A 53 -10.01 11.14 21.57
CA ASN A 53 -9.30 11.57 22.77
C ASN A 53 -9.81 10.83 24.01
N GLY A 54 -9.09 10.95 25.12
CA GLY A 54 -9.45 10.30 26.38
C GLY A 54 -10.79 10.74 26.99
N LEU A 55 -11.34 11.91 26.64
CA LEU A 55 -12.64 12.35 27.16
C LEU A 55 -13.80 11.62 26.46
N GLU A 56 -13.75 11.53 25.12
CA GLU A 56 -14.66 10.71 24.33
C GLU A 56 -14.55 9.23 24.72
N ALA A 57 -13.34 8.74 24.99
CA ALA A 57 -13.15 7.38 25.51
C ALA A 57 -13.91 7.13 26.82
N LEU A 58 -13.83 8.07 27.78
CA LEU A 58 -14.54 7.97 29.05
C LEU A 58 -16.07 8.05 28.90
N LEU A 59 -16.57 8.84 27.95
CA LEU A 59 -18.00 8.90 27.62
C LEU A 59 -18.47 7.57 27.00
N SER A 60 -17.74 7.06 26.02
CA SER A 60 -18.02 5.77 25.37
C SER A 60 -17.95 4.59 26.34
N VAL A 61 -17.00 4.58 27.28
CA VAL A 61 -16.91 3.56 28.34
C VAL A 61 -18.12 3.62 29.28
N LYS A 62 -18.57 4.81 29.68
CA LYS A 62 -19.75 4.99 30.54
C LYS A 62 -21.05 4.57 29.85
N GLN A 63 -21.22 4.88 28.58
CA GLN A 63 -22.45 4.61 27.82
C GLN A 63 -22.55 3.16 27.35
N HIS A 64 -21.48 2.62 26.76
CA HIS A 64 -21.53 1.36 25.99
C HIS A 64 -20.81 0.18 26.67
N ARG A 65 -20.11 0.42 27.80
CA ARG A 65 -19.33 -0.59 28.54
C ARG A 65 -18.58 -1.57 27.63
N PRO A 66 -17.60 -1.11 26.83
CA PRO A 66 -16.85 -1.97 25.93
C PRO A 66 -16.13 -3.08 26.71
N GLY A 67 -15.95 -4.25 26.10
CA GLY A 67 -15.21 -5.38 26.70
C GLY A 67 -13.71 -5.32 26.45
N VAL A 68 -13.31 -4.55 25.43
CA VAL A 68 -11.93 -4.33 24.99
C VAL A 68 -11.75 -2.83 24.69
N VAL A 69 -10.65 -2.25 25.14
CA VAL A 69 -10.25 -0.88 24.78
C VAL A 69 -8.83 -0.94 24.23
N VAL A 70 -8.61 -0.34 23.06
CA VAL A 70 -7.27 -0.03 22.53
C VAL A 70 -7.08 1.47 22.65
N LEU A 71 -6.05 1.91 23.37
CA LEU A 71 -5.89 3.29 23.83
C LEU A 71 -4.48 3.79 23.56
N ASP A 72 -4.35 4.79 22.69
CA ASP A 72 -3.10 5.55 22.56
C ASP A 72 -2.83 6.37 23.82
N LEU A 73 -1.55 6.56 24.16
CA LEU A 73 -1.10 7.47 25.20
C LEU A 73 -1.05 8.92 24.73
N ASN A 74 -0.59 9.16 23.51
CA ASN A 74 -0.28 10.49 23.00
C ASN A 74 -1.48 11.09 22.27
N MET A 75 -2.42 11.67 23.01
CA MET A 75 -3.63 12.27 22.44
C MET A 75 -3.91 13.68 22.99
N PRO A 76 -4.49 14.60 22.20
CA PRO A 76 -4.89 15.92 22.66
C PRO A 76 -6.05 15.86 23.66
N ARG A 77 -6.22 16.97 24.40
CA ARG A 77 -7.21 17.20 25.48
C ARG A 77 -6.99 16.34 26.73
N LEU A 78 -7.07 15.01 26.61
CA LEU A 78 -6.87 14.07 27.71
C LEU A 78 -6.08 12.85 27.21
N GLY A 79 -4.85 12.72 27.71
CA GLY A 79 -3.93 11.63 27.35
C GLY A 79 -4.40 10.25 27.84
N GLY A 80 -3.80 9.21 27.26
CA GLY A 80 -4.18 7.82 27.53
C GLY A 80 -3.91 7.36 28.97
N LEU A 81 -2.86 7.87 29.63
CA LEU A 81 -2.58 7.55 31.03
C LEU A 81 -3.68 8.07 31.96
N GLU A 82 -4.18 9.29 31.72
CA GLU A 82 -5.27 9.92 32.49
C GLU A 82 -6.62 9.25 32.21
N ALA A 83 -6.85 8.82 30.96
CA ALA A 83 -8.00 8.01 30.60
C ALA A 83 -7.96 6.65 31.30
N LEU A 84 -6.82 5.93 31.25
CA LEU A 84 -6.64 4.62 31.90
C LEU A 84 -6.87 4.69 33.41
N LYS A 85 -6.30 5.69 34.09
CA LYS A 85 -6.52 5.98 35.54
C LYS A 85 -8.00 6.14 35.91
N ARG A 86 -8.87 6.52 34.97
CA ARG A 86 -10.31 6.75 35.19
C ARG A 86 -11.20 5.62 34.66
N ILE A 87 -10.78 4.90 33.61
CA ILE A 87 -11.47 3.71 33.09
C ILE A 87 -11.34 2.55 34.08
N ARG A 88 -10.15 2.34 34.66
CA ARG A 88 -9.85 1.17 35.50
C ARG A 88 -10.66 1.08 36.80
N PRO A 89 -10.87 2.16 37.57
CA PRO A 89 -11.78 2.15 38.72
C PRO A 89 -13.27 2.04 38.34
N PHE A 90 -13.64 2.35 37.10
CA PHE A 90 -15.04 2.28 36.63
C PHE A 90 -15.44 0.86 36.24
N ASP A 91 -14.57 0.14 35.52
CA ASP A 91 -14.76 -1.28 35.21
C ASP A 91 -13.41 -2.02 35.10
N PRO A 92 -13.04 -2.84 36.09
CA PRO A 92 -11.79 -3.62 36.03
C PRO A 92 -11.85 -4.80 35.05
N THR A 93 -13.05 -5.21 34.58
CA THR A 93 -13.21 -6.35 33.65
C THR A 93 -12.83 -6.03 32.21
N ILE A 94 -12.71 -4.75 31.86
CA ILE A 94 -12.30 -4.30 30.52
C ILE A 94 -10.86 -4.73 30.25
N ARG A 95 -10.62 -5.44 29.13
CA ARG A 95 -9.25 -5.68 28.64
C ARG A 95 -8.74 -4.40 27.99
N VAL A 96 -7.61 -3.85 28.44
CA VAL A 96 -7.08 -2.58 27.90
C VAL A 96 -5.70 -2.81 27.32
N ALA A 97 -5.58 -2.68 25.99
CA ALA A 97 -4.30 -2.56 25.32
C ALA A 97 -3.94 -1.08 25.23
N VAL A 98 -2.72 -0.74 25.67
CA VAL A 98 -2.15 0.58 25.49
C VAL A 98 -1.25 0.57 24.27
N VAL A 99 -1.37 1.60 23.44
CA VAL A 99 -0.52 1.86 22.28
C VAL A 99 0.29 3.13 22.56
N THR A 100 1.54 3.19 22.14
CA THR A 100 2.39 4.38 22.35
C THR A 100 3.50 4.44 21.31
N GLU A 101 3.98 5.64 20.98
CA GLU A 101 5.20 5.83 20.20
C GLU A 101 6.47 5.75 21.07
N ASP A 102 6.32 5.86 22.39
CA ASP A 102 7.43 5.98 23.33
C ASP A 102 7.98 4.59 23.75
N PRO A 103 9.28 4.31 23.53
CA PRO A 103 9.92 3.09 24.02
C PRO A 103 10.32 3.14 25.51
N ASP A 104 10.12 4.23 26.23
CA ASP A 104 10.55 4.37 27.64
C ASP A 104 9.89 3.33 28.56
N ALA A 105 10.74 2.47 29.12
CA ALA A 105 10.36 1.45 30.09
C ALA A 105 9.59 2.01 31.30
N ALA A 106 9.82 3.26 31.71
CA ALA A 106 9.10 3.89 32.80
C ALA A 106 7.61 4.10 32.47
N ILE A 107 7.29 4.56 31.25
CA ILE A 107 5.92 4.74 30.77
C ILE A 107 5.23 3.38 30.60
N HIS A 108 5.93 2.39 30.04
CA HIS A 108 5.44 1.01 29.92
C HIS A 108 5.15 0.38 31.30
N GLN A 109 6.03 0.59 32.28
CA GLN A 109 5.82 0.12 33.65
C GLN A 109 4.64 0.84 34.31
N GLN A 110 4.50 2.16 34.11
CA GLN A 110 3.40 2.94 34.66
C GLN A 110 2.04 2.51 34.08
N ALA A 111 1.94 2.32 32.77
CA ALA A 111 0.73 1.81 32.12
C ALA A 111 0.34 0.41 32.62
N ARG A 112 1.30 -0.51 32.77
CA ARG A 112 1.09 -1.84 33.37
C ARG A 112 0.66 -1.77 34.83
N ALA A 113 1.28 -0.91 35.64
CA ALA A 113 0.92 -0.69 37.05
C ALA A 113 -0.50 -0.10 37.22
N LEU A 114 -0.95 0.69 36.24
CA LEU A 114 -2.33 1.18 36.13
C LEU A 114 -3.31 0.12 35.56
N GLY A 115 -2.84 -1.10 35.29
CA GLY A 115 -3.65 -2.23 34.86
C GLY A 115 -3.82 -2.38 33.35
N ALA A 116 -2.96 -1.78 32.51
CA ALA A 116 -2.92 -2.14 31.09
C ALA A 116 -2.63 -3.64 30.93
N THR A 117 -3.46 -4.35 30.17
CA THR A 117 -3.30 -5.78 29.85
C THR A 117 -2.04 -6.00 29.01
N VAL A 118 -1.76 -5.05 28.11
CA VAL A 118 -0.55 -5.00 27.29
C VAL A 118 -0.20 -3.55 26.98
N VAL A 119 1.08 -3.29 26.71
CA VAL A 119 1.57 -2.03 26.15
C VAL A 119 2.34 -2.39 24.87
N LEU A 120 1.99 -1.77 23.75
CA LEU A 120 2.55 -2.01 22.43
C LEU A 120 3.12 -0.70 21.86
N ILE A 121 4.25 -0.80 21.17
CA ILE A 121 4.90 0.36 20.53
C ILE A 121 4.34 0.50 19.10
N LYS A 122 4.03 1.72 18.65
CA LYS A 122 3.68 2.02 17.26
C LYS A 122 4.92 1.79 16.36
N PRO A 123 4.81 1.18 15.17
CA PRO A 123 3.59 0.65 14.55
C PRO A 123 3.14 -0.66 15.22
N VAL A 124 1.85 -0.71 15.57
CA VAL A 124 1.27 -1.81 16.36
C VAL A 124 1.38 -3.14 15.63
N ASP A 125 2.08 -4.11 16.24
CA ASP A 125 2.05 -5.51 15.81
C ASP A 125 0.66 -6.10 16.15
N LEU A 126 -0.12 -6.33 15.10
CA LEU A 126 -1.50 -6.83 15.20
C LEU A 126 -1.57 -8.27 15.73
N ALA A 127 -0.54 -9.10 15.51
CA ALA A 127 -0.50 -10.46 16.03
C ALA A 127 -0.20 -10.47 17.56
N GLN A 128 0.62 -9.53 18.02
CA GLN A 128 0.82 -9.29 19.46
C GLN A 128 -0.45 -8.72 20.11
N LEU A 129 -1.13 -7.78 19.44
CA LEU A 129 -2.41 -7.22 19.90
C LEU A 129 -3.51 -8.29 20.02
N GLU A 130 -3.65 -9.18 19.02
CA GLU A 130 -4.53 -10.35 19.08
C GLU A 130 -4.27 -11.21 20.31
N THR A 131 -3.01 -11.65 20.44
CA THR A 131 -2.59 -12.63 21.45
C THR A 131 -2.80 -12.07 22.85
N ALA A 132 -2.37 -10.82 23.07
CA ALA A 132 -2.42 -10.18 24.37
C ALA A 132 -3.83 -9.76 24.81
N LEU A 133 -4.72 -9.45 23.87
CA LEU A 133 -6.14 -9.20 24.16
C LEU A 133 -6.98 -10.49 24.20
N GLY A 134 -6.43 -11.65 23.83
CA GLY A 134 -7.16 -12.91 23.78
C GLY A 134 -8.29 -12.89 22.74
N LEU A 135 -8.00 -12.36 21.55
CA LEU A 135 -8.97 -12.19 20.45
C LEU A 135 -8.97 -13.37 19.47
N ALA A 136 -8.88 -14.58 20.03
CA ALA A 136 -9.02 -15.81 19.26
C ALA A 136 -10.37 -15.79 18.52
N LEU A 137 -10.35 -16.19 17.25
CA LEU A 137 -11.52 -16.12 16.38
C LEU A 137 -12.68 -16.92 16.98
N VAL A 138 -13.74 -16.21 17.41
CA VAL A 138 -15.05 -16.82 17.55
C VAL A 138 -15.47 -17.20 16.13
N ALA A 139 -15.55 -18.51 15.87
CA ALA A 139 -16.00 -19.01 14.58
C ALA A 139 -17.36 -18.37 14.23
N PRO A 140 -17.58 -17.91 12.98
CA PRO A 140 -18.88 -17.39 12.60
C PRO A 140 -19.92 -18.48 12.88
N ARG A 141 -20.85 -18.21 13.80
CA ARG A 141 -22.03 -19.05 13.93
C ARG A 141 -22.75 -18.95 12.59
N ALA A 142 -22.84 -20.07 11.88
CA ALA A 142 -23.58 -20.14 10.63
C ALA A 142 -24.96 -19.52 10.87
N SER A 143 -25.25 -18.45 10.13
CA SER A 143 -26.58 -17.85 10.14
C SER A 143 -27.57 -18.92 9.69
N ALA A 144 -28.55 -19.21 10.54
CA ALA A 144 -29.66 -20.06 10.13
C ALA A 144 -30.31 -19.41 8.88
N PRO A 145 -30.70 -20.20 7.86
CA PRO A 145 -31.26 -19.65 6.64
C PRO A 145 -32.50 -18.83 6.97
N VAL A 146 -32.46 -17.54 6.63
CA VAL A 146 -33.62 -16.66 6.69
C VAL A 146 -34.66 -17.22 5.70
N PRO A 147 -35.93 -17.45 6.11
CA PRO A 147 -36.97 -17.84 5.17
C PRO A 147 -37.10 -16.77 4.09
N GLY A 148 -36.92 -17.16 2.83
CA GLY A 148 -37.02 -16.23 1.70
C GLY A 148 -38.40 -15.58 1.63
N PRO A 149 -38.51 -14.35 1.08
CA PRO A 149 -39.81 -13.72 0.88
C PRO A 149 -40.70 -14.59 0.00
N SER A 150 -41.92 -14.83 0.47
CA SER A 150 -42.92 -15.59 -0.27
C SER A 150 -43.23 -14.93 -1.61
N SER A 151 -43.48 -15.76 -2.62
CA SER A 151 -43.76 -15.35 -3.99
C SER A 151 -44.88 -14.32 -4.12
N GLU A 152 -44.56 -13.11 -4.57
CA GLU A 152 -45.51 -12.27 -5.30
C GLU A 152 -45.30 -12.49 -6.81
N THR A 153 -46.37 -12.91 -7.47
CA THR A 153 -46.39 -13.24 -8.90
C THR A 153 -46.42 -11.96 -9.75
N PRO A 154 -45.64 -11.84 -10.84
CA PRO A 154 -45.70 -10.68 -11.71
C PRO A 154 -47.04 -10.61 -12.46
N PRO A 155 -47.70 -9.44 -12.55
CA PRO A 155 -48.90 -9.29 -13.36
C PRO A 155 -48.55 -9.29 -14.85
N GLN A 156 -49.22 -10.15 -15.62
CA GLN A 156 -49.26 -10.10 -17.08
C GLN A 156 -50.66 -9.68 -17.59
N PRO A 157 -50.77 -9.18 -18.83
CA PRO A 157 -51.84 -8.25 -19.20
C PRO A 157 -53.14 -8.94 -19.64
N CYS A 158 -54.27 -8.25 -19.45
CA CYS A 158 -55.55 -8.60 -20.06
C CYS A 158 -56.24 -7.37 -20.66
N ALA A 159 -56.80 -7.55 -21.85
CA ALA A 159 -57.71 -6.67 -22.56
C ALA A 159 -58.48 -7.51 -23.60
N PRO A 160 -59.60 -7.03 -24.17
CA PRO A 160 -60.70 -6.24 -23.60
C PRO A 160 -61.99 -7.13 -23.58
N PRO A 161 -63.29 -6.69 -23.60
CA PRO A 161 -63.89 -5.89 -24.71
C PRO A 161 -65.11 -4.96 -24.35
N ILE A 162 -65.60 -4.19 -25.36
CA ILE A 162 -66.91 -3.49 -25.50
C ILE A 162 -67.23 -2.31 -24.53
N GLY A 163 -67.69 -1.11 -24.92
CA GLY A 163 -67.88 -0.49 -26.25
C GLY A 163 -69.22 0.24 -26.47
N VAL A 164 -69.25 1.60 -26.38
CA VAL A 164 -70.27 2.57 -26.89
C VAL A 164 -69.52 3.92 -27.06
N ALA A 165 -69.32 4.52 -28.25
CA ALA A 165 -70.16 5.50 -28.97
C ALA A 165 -70.65 6.70 -28.11
N ASP A 166 -70.67 7.96 -28.55
CA ASP A 166 -70.24 8.61 -29.81
C ASP A 166 -70.01 10.14 -29.56
N ASP A 167 -69.67 10.89 -30.61
CA ASP A 167 -69.73 12.36 -30.80
C ASP A 167 -68.42 13.15 -31.01
N ALA A 168 -68.50 14.07 -31.97
CA ALA A 168 -67.46 15.00 -32.45
C ALA A 168 -68.03 16.44 -32.52
N VAL A 169 -67.29 17.37 -33.15
CA VAL A 169 -67.65 18.80 -33.41
C VAL A 169 -67.42 19.73 -32.19
N ASP A 170 -66.91 20.97 -32.26
CA ASP A 170 -66.06 21.75 -33.21
C ASP A 170 -65.75 23.12 -32.52
N GLY A 171 -64.82 23.94 -33.02
CA GLY A 171 -64.88 25.41 -32.86
C GLY A 171 -64.00 26.13 -31.80
N ALA A 172 -62.87 26.66 -32.29
CA ALA A 172 -62.52 28.11 -32.32
C ALA A 172 -62.04 28.93 -31.07
N ASP A 173 -60.93 29.65 -31.34
CA ASP A 173 -60.49 31.01 -30.94
C ASP A 173 -60.14 31.40 -29.47
N VAL A 174 -58.93 31.95 -29.26
CA VAL A 174 -58.62 33.41 -29.12
C VAL A 174 -57.18 33.68 -28.55
N ASP A 175 -56.40 34.47 -29.31
CA ASP A 175 -55.26 35.39 -29.00
C ASP A 175 -54.02 35.03 -28.13
N ASP A 176 -52.85 35.15 -28.79
CA ASP A 176 -51.57 35.67 -28.24
C ASP A 176 -51.62 37.21 -28.03
N PRO A 177 -50.70 37.81 -27.26
CA PRO A 177 -49.76 38.72 -27.95
C PRO A 177 -48.31 38.75 -27.44
N GLU A 178 -47.40 39.09 -28.37
CA GLU A 178 -45.96 39.36 -28.21
C GLU A 178 -45.61 40.69 -27.47
N PRO A 179 -44.34 40.87 -27.01
CA PRO A 179 -43.83 42.08 -26.34
C PRO A 179 -43.35 43.16 -27.33
N PRO A 180 -43.11 44.43 -26.92
CA PRO A 180 -41.76 44.92 -26.51
C PRO A 180 -41.85 46.22 -25.63
N PRO A 181 -40.98 47.27 -25.67
CA PRO A 181 -39.54 47.43 -25.97
C PRO A 181 -38.75 48.13 -24.81
N GLY A 182 -37.47 48.48 -25.03
CA GLY A 182 -36.68 49.38 -24.15
C GLY A 182 -36.50 50.79 -24.74
N LEU A 183 -35.72 51.67 -24.08
CA LEU A 183 -34.99 52.82 -24.67
C LEU A 183 -34.02 53.50 -23.67
N GLU A 184 -33.18 54.42 -24.19
CA GLU A 184 -31.98 55.04 -23.59
C GLU A 184 -32.25 56.39 -22.87
N GLU A 185 -31.28 56.87 -22.06
CA GLU A 185 -30.60 58.20 -22.15
C GLU A 185 -30.01 58.74 -20.80
N ASP A 186 -28.74 59.14 -20.88
CA ASP A 186 -28.01 60.26 -20.23
C ASP A 186 -28.35 60.83 -18.82
N ARG A 187 -27.31 61.06 -17.98
CA ARG A 187 -26.59 62.38 -17.90
C ARG A 187 -25.43 62.45 -16.88
N GLU A 188 -24.58 63.43 -17.15
CA GLU A 188 -23.30 63.84 -16.52
C GLU A 188 -23.34 64.17 -15.01
N GLY A 189 -22.17 64.15 -14.33
CA GLY A 189 -21.98 64.94 -13.11
C GLY A 189 -20.74 64.72 -12.21
N VAL A 190 -19.75 65.61 -12.32
CA VAL A 190 -18.92 66.17 -11.21
C VAL A 190 -17.76 65.36 -10.57
N LEU A 191 -16.52 65.78 -10.90
CA LEU A 191 -15.26 65.74 -10.11
C LEU A 191 -15.11 67.05 -9.27
N PRO A 192 -14.05 67.34 -8.45
CA PRO A 192 -12.77 66.65 -8.16
C PRO A 192 -12.51 66.55 -6.62
N ASP A 193 -11.32 66.56 -5.98
CA ASP A 193 -9.88 66.31 -6.29
C ASP A 193 -9.23 65.66 -5.03
N GLU A 194 -8.01 65.13 -5.14
CA GLU A 194 -6.83 65.61 -4.37
C GLU A 194 -5.56 64.83 -4.80
N SER A 195 -4.93 65.34 -5.87
CA SER A 195 -3.49 65.66 -5.95
C SER A 195 -2.44 64.78 -5.21
N ARG A 196 -1.60 63.99 -5.93
CA ARG A 196 -0.20 64.30 -6.38
C ARG A 196 0.91 64.20 -5.28
N HIS A 197 2.11 63.63 -5.44
CA HIS A 197 3.01 63.15 -6.53
C HIS A 197 3.62 61.76 -6.14
N GLY A 198 4.22 60.86 -6.95
CA GLY A 198 5.07 60.96 -8.17
C GLY A 198 6.57 61.02 -7.77
N ARG A 199 7.55 60.23 -8.25
CA ARG A 199 7.75 59.16 -9.29
C ARG A 199 8.85 58.18 -8.73
N GLY A 200 9.28 57.06 -9.32
CA GLY A 200 9.01 56.34 -10.58
C GLY A 200 9.99 55.16 -10.76
N GLU A 201 9.81 54.37 -11.83
CA GLU A 201 10.52 53.15 -12.29
C GLU A 201 10.01 51.81 -11.69
N GLY A 202 9.66 50.77 -12.47
CA GLY A 202 9.40 50.68 -13.91
C GLY A 202 9.54 49.25 -14.46
N GLU A 203 8.43 48.54 -14.75
CA GLU A 203 8.28 47.54 -15.84
C GLU A 203 6.85 46.92 -15.86
N PRO A 204 6.39 46.30 -16.99
CA PRO A 204 4.98 45.98 -17.21
C PRO A 204 4.60 44.49 -17.11
N THR A 205 3.29 44.26 -17.06
CA THR A 205 2.64 42.96 -17.19
C THR A 205 2.86 42.29 -18.55
N ARG A 206 3.10 40.97 -18.56
CA ARG A 206 2.72 40.07 -19.67
C ARG A 206 2.34 38.68 -19.18
N GLY A 207 1.23 38.15 -19.72
CA GLY A 207 0.85 36.74 -19.60
C GLY A 207 1.30 35.92 -20.81
N LEU A 208 1.23 34.59 -20.63
CA LEU A 208 1.29 33.48 -21.61
C LEU A 208 2.09 33.67 -22.91
N GLY A 209 3.06 32.77 -23.12
CA GLY A 209 3.45 32.37 -24.47
C GLY A 209 4.90 31.94 -24.66
N TRP A 210 5.21 30.66 -24.42
CA TRP A 210 6.02 29.89 -25.36
C TRP A 210 5.78 28.38 -25.18
N LEU A 211 5.61 27.70 -26.31
CA LEU A 211 5.47 26.25 -26.45
C LEU A 211 6.54 25.82 -27.47
N VAL A 212 7.09 24.61 -27.30
CA VAL A 212 7.71 23.74 -28.31
C VAL A 212 8.29 24.39 -29.60
N GLY A 213 9.62 24.38 -29.73
CA GLY A 213 10.35 24.62 -30.99
C GLY A 213 11.76 25.17 -30.74
N ALA A 214 12.84 24.75 -31.42
CA ALA A 214 12.95 23.72 -32.46
C ALA A 214 14.37 23.13 -32.54
N VAL A 215 14.47 22.02 -33.27
CA VAL A 215 15.73 21.34 -33.68
C VAL A 215 16.49 22.17 -34.72
N ARG A 216 17.84 22.20 -34.63
CA ARG A 216 18.82 22.73 -35.62
C ARG A 216 18.77 24.25 -35.88
N ALA A 217 19.86 24.94 -36.19
CA ALA A 217 21.29 24.59 -36.33
C ALA A 217 22.16 25.84 -36.07
N PHE A 218 23.47 25.68 -35.82
CA PHE A 218 24.53 26.22 -36.70
C PHE A 218 25.92 25.74 -36.28
N LEU A 219 26.81 25.54 -37.26
CA LEU A 219 28.18 25.02 -37.13
C LEU A 219 29.23 26.12 -37.38
N GLY A 220 30.46 25.88 -36.91
CA GLY A 220 31.70 26.25 -37.61
C GLY A 220 32.66 25.04 -37.51
N ALA A 221 32.97 24.31 -38.58
CA ALA A 221 33.85 24.64 -39.71
C ALA A 221 35.34 24.63 -39.30
N GLY A 222 36.27 23.91 -39.94
CA GLY A 222 36.26 22.98 -41.10
C GLY A 222 37.65 22.31 -41.21
N PRO A 223 38.21 21.93 -42.37
CA PRO A 223 37.68 21.88 -43.75
C PRO A 223 37.79 20.47 -44.40
N ALA A 224 37.53 20.36 -45.72
CA ALA A 224 37.35 19.10 -46.47
C ALA A 224 38.42 18.81 -47.55
N ARG A 225 38.42 17.57 -48.07
CA ARG A 225 38.79 17.09 -49.43
C ARG A 225 38.35 15.60 -49.56
N GLU A 226 37.46 15.23 -50.49
CA GLU A 226 37.72 14.70 -51.87
C GLU A 226 38.45 13.33 -51.84
N GLY A 227 37.99 12.20 -52.41
CA GLY A 227 36.77 11.80 -53.17
C GLY A 227 36.37 10.33 -52.86
N GLU A 228 35.22 9.76 -53.26
CA GLU A 228 34.95 9.16 -54.60
C GLU A 228 35.75 7.84 -54.82
N SER A 229 35.20 6.64 -55.09
CA SER A 229 33.81 6.16 -55.31
C SER A 229 33.68 4.62 -55.15
N ASP A 230 32.45 4.09 -55.34
CA ASP A 230 32.09 2.77 -55.90
C ASP A 230 32.27 1.42 -55.17
N ASP A 231 31.10 0.81 -54.92
CA ASP A 231 30.65 -0.56 -55.26
C ASP A 231 30.90 -1.83 -54.41
N GLU A 232 29.97 -2.75 -54.68
CA GLU A 232 29.85 -4.20 -54.46
C GLU A 232 29.78 -4.85 -53.06
N SER A 233 28.68 -5.60 -52.95
CA SER A 233 28.38 -6.72 -52.05
C SER A 233 29.46 -7.80 -51.93
N LEU A 234 29.43 -8.57 -50.83
CA LEU A 234 29.32 -10.05 -50.86
C LEU A 234 29.07 -10.67 -49.47
N LEU A 235 28.30 -11.75 -49.44
CA LEU A 235 28.06 -12.63 -48.28
C LEU A 235 29.25 -13.58 -48.04
N PRO A 236 29.32 -14.22 -46.86
CA PRO A 236 29.43 -15.69 -46.86
C PRO A 236 28.51 -16.43 -45.85
N PRO A 237 28.33 -17.76 -45.99
CA PRO A 237 27.23 -18.51 -45.35
C PRO A 237 27.66 -19.49 -44.23
N ALA A 238 26.66 -20.17 -43.64
CA ALA A 238 26.81 -21.30 -42.71
C ALA A 238 26.83 -22.68 -43.41
N PRO A 239 27.12 -23.78 -42.68
CA PRO A 239 26.68 -25.13 -43.06
C PRO A 239 26.03 -25.97 -41.92
N GLY A 240 25.03 -26.80 -42.28
CA GLY A 240 24.67 -28.05 -41.58
C GLY A 240 25.46 -29.24 -42.16
N ASP A 241 25.23 -30.53 -41.89
CA ASP A 241 24.24 -31.30 -41.11
C ASP A 241 24.92 -32.63 -40.68
N GLY A 242 24.34 -33.43 -39.76
CA GLY A 242 24.84 -34.80 -39.50
C GLY A 242 24.21 -35.55 -38.31
N ASP A 243 23.40 -36.57 -38.61
CA ASP A 243 22.51 -37.31 -37.70
C ASP A 243 23.17 -38.54 -36.98
N THR A 244 22.53 -39.00 -35.88
CA THR A 244 22.27 -40.40 -35.44
C THR A 244 22.57 -40.85 -33.99
N SER A 245 21.52 -41.42 -33.38
CA SER A 245 21.51 -42.68 -32.57
C SER A 245 21.97 -42.75 -31.09
N LEU A 246 20.97 -42.89 -30.20
CA LEU A 246 20.86 -43.82 -29.04
C LEU A 246 21.93 -43.83 -27.92
N GLY A 247 21.46 -43.57 -26.69
CA GLY A 247 22.18 -43.92 -25.45
C GLY A 247 21.36 -43.63 -24.18
N THR A 248 20.87 -44.68 -23.52
CA THR A 248 20.28 -44.59 -22.17
C THR A 248 21.38 -44.38 -21.12
N THR A 249 21.07 -43.69 -20.01
CA THR A 249 21.24 -44.19 -18.61
C THR A 249 21.05 -43.06 -17.58
N SER A 250 20.44 -43.39 -16.45
CA SER A 250 20.28 -42.56 -15.24
C SER A 250 21.62 -42.08 -14.67
N VAL A 251 21.71 -40.79 -14.27
CA VAL A 251 22.72 -40.33 -13.30
C VAL A 251 22.08 -39.43 -12.25
N SER A 252 22.03 -39.93 -11.02
CA SER A 252 21.83 -39.12 -9.82
C SER A 252 23.11 -38.34 -9.52
N GLY A 253 23.11 -37.03 -9.79
CA GLY A 253 24.27 -36.14 -9.65
C GLY A 253 24.01 -35.00 -8.68
N ARG A 254 24.70 -35.07 -7.54
CA ARG A 254 24.84 -34.04 -6.50
C ARG A 254 25.21 -32.67 -7.07
N LEU A 255 24.68 -31.62 -6.44
CA LEU A 255 25.23 -30.26 -6.53
C LEU A 255 26.74 -30.32 -6.23
N GLN A 256 27.58 -30.01 -7.22
CA GLN A 256 28.99 -29.77 -6.99
C GLN A 256 29.17 -28.29 -6.65
N GLU A 257 29.76 -28.05 -5.48
CA GLU A 257 30.36 -26.75 -5.18
C GLU A 257 31.49 -26.52 -6.20
N GLU A 258 31.42 -25.43 -6.96
CA GLU A 258 32.55 -24.98 -7.78
C GLU A 258 33.65 -24.44 -6.85
N VAL A 259 34.54 -25.34 -6.43
CA VAL A 259 35.75 -25.00 -5.71
C VAL A 259 36.78 -24.48 -6.72
N ASP A 260 36.96 -23.16 -6.78
CA ASP A 260 37.97 -22.47 -7.60
C ASP A 260 39.38 -22.86 -7.13
N GLU A 261 39.97 -23.90 -7.75
CA GLU A 261 41.34 -24.35 -7.50
C GLU A 261 42.36 -23.34 -8.05
N ARG A 262 42.69 -22.33 -7.23
CA ARG A 262 43.82 -21.42 -7.46
C ARG A 262 44.89 -21.53 -6.37
N ALA A 263 46.13 -21.32 -6.80
CA ALA A 263 47.34 -21.59 -6.01
C ALA A 263 47.41 -20.81 -4.66
N PRO A 264 48.08 -21.39 -3.63
CA PRO A 264 48.12 -20.83 -2.29
C PRO A 264 49.08 -19.62 -2.21
N GLY A 265 48.55 -18.41 -2.46
CA GLY A 265 49.35 -17.18 -2.34
C GLY A 265 48.55 -15.89 -2.23
N GLN A 266 47.38 -15.79 -2.86
CA GLN A 266 46.54 -14.58 -2.82
C GLN A 266 45.06 -14.95 -2.69
N ARG A 267 44.61 -15.23 -1.46
CA ARG A 267 43.21 -15.00 -1.11
C ARG A 267 43.04 -13.49 -0.99
N ALA A 268 42.29 -12.88 -1.90
CA ALA A 268 41.76 -11.54 -1.70
C ALA A 268 40.81 -11.60 -0.50
N MET A 269 41.32 -11.24 0.69
CA MET A 269 40.52 -11.10 1.89
C MET A 269 39.46 -10.03 1.62
N SER A 270 38.18 -10.39 1.67
CA SER A 270 37.10 -9.42 1.53
C SER A 270 37.16 -8.41 2.68
N TYR A 271 36.78 -7.15 2.42
CA TYR A 271 36.80 -6.11 3.46
C TYR A 271 35.96 -6.52 4.68
N TYR A 272 34.83 -7.19 4.46
CA TYR A 272 33.95 -7.69 5.52
C TYR A 272 34.58 -8.84 6.31
N GLY A 273 35.37 -9.72 5.68
CA GLY A 273 36.13 -10.76 6.36
C GLY A 273 37.21 -10.20 7.29
N ILE A 274 37.87 -9.11 6.89
CA ILE A 274 38.85 -8.39 7.73
C ILE A 274 38.17 -7.79 8.97
N LEU A 275 36.93 -7.31 8.83
CA LEU A 275 36.10 -6.81 9.94
C LEU A 275 35.47 -7.91 10.81
N GLY A 276 35.74 -9.19 10.52
CA GLY A 276 35.21 -10.33 11.25
C GLY A 276 33.74 -10.66 10.96
N LEU A 277 33.22 -10.21 9.82
CA LEU A 277 31.87 -10.52 9.33
C LEU A 277 31.87 -11.81 8.50
N THR A 278 30.78 -12.57 8.56
CA THR A 278 30.63 -13.83 7.83
C THR A 278 30.10 -13.66 6.40
N THR A 279 29.49 -12.52 6.12
CA THR A 279 28.95 -12.14 4.80
C THR A 279 28.93 -10.62 4.67
N GLU A 280 28.58 -10.12 3.49
CA GLU A 280 28.55 -8.69 3.20
C GLU A 280 27.32 -7.99 3.83
N PRO A 281 27.47 -7.00 4.73
CA PRO A 281 26.34 -6.34 5.39
C PRO A 281 25.56 -5.39 4.48
N PHE A 282 26.26 -4.76 3.54
CA PHE A 282 25.74 -3.65 2.73
C PHE A 282 25.68 -3.99 1.24
N SER A 283 25.35 -5.25 0.92
CA SER A 283 24.95 -5.60 -0.44
C SER A 283 23.67 -4.85 -0.84
N THR A 284 23.65 -4.37 -2.08
CA THR A 284 22.49 -3.70 -2.70
C THR A 284 21.47 -4.67 -3.31
N SER A 285 21.78 -5.97 -3.29
CA SER A 285 20.88 -7.05 -3.73
C SER A 285 19.62 -7.13 -2.84
N PRO A 286 18.42 -7.40 -3.42
CA PRO A 286 17.17 -7.45 -2.68
C PRO A 286 16.99 -8.79 -1.95
N ASP A 287 17.84 -9.07 -0.95
CA ASP A 287 17.72 -10.23 -0.06
C ASP A 287 16.71 -9.94 1.09
N PRO A 288 15.61 -10.71 1.21
CA PRO A 288 14.69 -10.61 2.34
C PRO A 288 15.34 -10.82 3.72
N ALA A 289 16.47 -11.53 3.84
CA ALA A 289 17.15 -11.75 5.12
C ALA A 289 17.84 -10.47 5.67
N PHE A 290 18.22 -9.55 4.77
CA PHE A 290 18.78 -8.23 5.07
C PHE A 290 17.73 -7.11 5.01
N PHE A 291 16.44 -7.45 4.91
CA PHE A 291 15.36 -6.47 4.99
C PHE A 291 15.15 -6.02 6.43
N TYR A 292 15.44 -4.74 6.69
CA TYR A 292 15.04 -4.07 7.92
C TYR A 292 13.58 -3.60 7.76
N GLU A 293 12.69 -4.16 8.56
CA GLU A 293 11.28 -3.75 8.64
C GLU A 293 11.17 -2.47 9.50
N SER A 294 11.28 -1.31 8.86
CA SER A 294 11.15 0.01 9.48
C SER A 294 9.75 0.29 10.03
N ALA A 295 9.56 1.41 10.73
CA ALA A 295 8.24 1.81 11.22
C ALA A 295 7.22 1.96 10.06
N SER A 296 7.61 2.68 8.99
CA SER A 296 6.77 2.86 7.79
C SER A 296 6.50 1.53 7.08
N HIS A 297 7.51 0.67 6.89
CA HIS A 297 7.31 -0.64 6.24
C HIS A 297 6.33 -1.54 6.99
N LYS A 298 6.41 -1.60 8.33
CA LYS A 298 5.47 -2.37 9.16
C LYS A 298 4.05 -1.82 9.10
N ALA A 299 3.88 -0.49 9.16
CA ALA A 299 2.58 0.14 9.03
C ALA A 299 1.90 -0.21 7.69
N VAL A 300 2.65 -0.15 6.59
CA VAL A 300 2.17 -0.54 5.26
C VAL A 300 1.84 -2.04 5.18
N LEU A 301 2.70 -2.93 5.70
CA LEU A 301 2.44 -4.38 5.73
C LEU A 301 1.18 -4.73 6.52
N ASN A 302 0.94 -4.08 7.67
CA ASN A 302 -0.23 -4.30 8.50
C ASN A 302 -1.51 -3.81 7.82
N ARG A 303 -1.49 -2.61 7.22
CA ARG A 303 -2.59 -2.06 6.41
C ARG A 303 -2.98 -2.98 5.25
N LEU A 304 -1.99 -3.50 4.52
CA LEU A 304 -2.21 -4.43 3.41
C LEU A 304 -2.83 -5.75 3.88
N GLN A 305 -2.31 -6.35 4.95
CA GLN A 305 -2.87 -7.59 5.51
C GLN A 305 -4.35 -7.41 5.91
N ILE A 306 -4.69 -6.30 6.56
CA ILE A 306 -6.09 -5.98 6.91
C ILE A 306 -6.94 -5.83 5.65
N ALA A 307 -6.50 -5.05 4.66
CA ALA A 307 -7.26 -4.79 3.44
C ALA A 307 -7.52 -6.08 2.63
N ILE A 308 -6.53 -6.96 2.56
CA ILE A 308 -6.63 -8.29 1.93
C ILE A 308 -7.62 -9.19 2.70
N LYS A 309 -7.51 -9.25 4.03
CA LYS A 309 -8.39 -10.08 4.88
C LYS A 309 -9.85 -9.58 4.90
N LEU A 310 -10.06 -8.28 4.79
CA LEU A 310 -11.38 -7.66 4.56
C LEU A 310 -11.84 -7.72 3.10
N LYS A 311 -11.12 -8.45 2.23
CA LYS A 311 -11.40 -8.66 0.81
C LYS A 311 -11.74 -7.35 0.03
N ARG A 312 -11.07 -6.23 0.35
CA ARG A 312 -11.38 -4.86 -0.15
C ARG A 312 -10.98 -4.57 -1.61
N GLY A 313 -10.41 -5.52 -2.34
CA GLY A 313 -10.03 -5.37 -3.74
C GLY A 313 -8.67 -4.70 -3.93
N LEU A 314 -8.66 -3.44 -4.36
CA LEU A 314 -7.46 -2.76 -4.85
C LEU A 314 -6.74 -1.95 -3.77
N SER A 315 -5.48 -2.29 -3.52
CA SER A 315 -4.53 -1.51 -2.73
C SER A 315 -3.42 -0.94 -3.62
N LEU A 316 -3.04 0.33 -3.39
CA LEU A 316 -1.95 1.01 -4.08
C LEU A 316 -0.88 1.41 -3.05
N VAL A 317 0.35 0.95 -3.27
CA VAL A 317 1.54 1.33 -2.49
C VAL A 317 2.51 2.07 -3.40
N LEU A 318 2.86 3.29 -3.01
CA LEU A 318 3.80 4.14 -3.72
C LEU A 318 5.04 4.36 -2.87
N GLY A 319 6.19 4.55 -3.50
CA GLY A 319 7.41 4.94 -2.81
C GLY A 319 8.53 5.21 -3.80
N ASP A 320 9.52 6.01 -3.42
CA ASP A 320 10.61 6.35 -4.32
C ASP A 320 11.56 5.19 -4.60
N VAL A 321 12.49 5.40 -5.54
CA VAL A 321 13.52 4.43 -5.92
C VAL A 321 14.38 4.09 -4.70
N GLY A 322 14.51 2.80 -4.40
CA GLY A 322 15.31 2.31 -3.28
C GLY A 322 14.61 2.25 -1.91
N MET A 323 13.34 2.66 -1.78
CA MET A 323 12.55 2.58 -0.53
C MET A 323 12.07 1.16 -0.15
N GLY A 324 12.78 0.11 -0.57
CA GLY A 324 12.48 -1.27 -0.17
C GLY A 324 11.22 -1.92 -0.74
N LYS A 325 10.46 -1.26 -1.65
CA LYS A 325 9.21 -1.78 -2.27
C LYS A 325 9.28 -3.25 -2.69
N THR A 326 10.27 -3.62 -3.51
CA THR A 326 10.47 -5.01 -3.98
C THR A 326 10.76 -6.02 -2.88
N THR A 327 11.39 -5.57 -1.79
CA THR A 327 11.64 -6.45 -0.65
C THR A 327 10.38 -6.57 0.21
N LEU A 328 9.58 -5.50 0.34
CA LEU A 328 8.26 -5.52 0.98
C LEU A 328 7.26 -6.39 0.20
N SER A 329 7.25 -6.34 -1.15
CA SER A 329 6.38 -7.19 -1.99
C SER A 329 6.69 -8.68 -1.78
N ARG A 330 7.97 -9.05 -1.81
CA ARG A 330 8.46 -10.40 -1.49
C ARG A 330 8.13 -10.81 -0.06
N ARG A 331 8.26 -9.89 0.91
CA ARG A 331 7.95 -10.15 2.32
C ARG A 331 6.46 -10.40 2.54
N LEU A 332 5.60 -9.57 1.96
CA LEU A 332 4.14 -9.76 1.97
C LEU A 332 3.76 -11.10 1.33
N PHE A 333 4.31 -11.42 0.15
CA PHE A 333 4.11 -12.71 -0.51
C PHE A 333 4.48 -13.91 0.38
N GLN A 334 5.61 -13.84 1.10
CA GLN A 334 6.02 -14.88 2.05
C GLN A 334 5.11 -14.99 3.29
N LEU A 335 4.49 -13.89 3.73
CA LEU A 335 3.53 -13.90 4.83
C LEU A 335 2.20 -14.51 4.36
N LEU A 336 1.67 -14.07 3.23
CA LEU A 336 0.43 -14.57 2.64
C LEU A 336 0.51 -16.06 2.29
N LYS A 337 1.65 -16.55 1.77
CA LYS A 337 1.89 -17.98 1.51
C LYS A 337 1.82 -18.90 2.74
N ARG A 338 1.81 -18.35 3.96
CA ARG A 338 1.65 -19.13 5.21
C ARG A 338 0.19 -19.24 5.64
N GLU A 339 -0.72 -18.51 5.02
CA GLU A 339 -2.15 -18.54 5.35
C GLU A 339 -2.87 -19.54 4.46
N GLU A 340 -3.46 -20.60 5.06
CA GLU A 340 -4.04 -21.73 4.32
C GLU A 340 -5.15 -21.32 3.35
N LYS A 341 -5.92 -20.29 3.70
CA LYS A 341 -7.01 -19.72 2.88
C LYS A 341 -6.54 -18.69 1.85
N VAL A 342 -5.25 -18.44 1.65
CA VAL A 342 -4.76 -17.39 0.74
C VAL A 342 -4.05 -17.99 -0.48
N SER A 343 -4.53 -17.65 -1.68
CA SER A 343 -3.87 -17.97 -2.96
C SER A 343 -3.15 -16.72 -3.46
N SER A 344 -1.89 -16.55 -3.04
CA SER A 344 -1.08 -15.38 -3.40
C SER A 344 -0.18 -15.61 -4.60
N HIS A 345 -0.19 -14.67 -5.54
CA HIS A 345 0.59 -14.62 -6.77
C HIS A 345 1.40 -13.33 -6.84
N LEU A 346 2.59 -13.35 -7.45
CA LEU A 346 3.51 -12.21 -7.50
C LEU A 346 4.12 -12.03 -8.90
N ILE A 347 3.97 -10.83 -9.46
CA ILE A 347 4.66 -10.35 -10.65
C ILE A 347 5.68 -9.30 -10.22
N LEU A 348 6.96 -9.54 -10.50
CA LEU A 348 8.05 -8.63 -10.13
C LEU A 348 8.41 -7.61 -11.23
N ASN A 349 8.06 -7.92 -12.48
CA ASN A 349 8.42 -7.10 -13.63
C ASN A 349 7.30 -7.17 -14.69
N PRO A 350 6.28 -6.31 -14.60
CA PRO A 350 5.08 -6.39 -15.42
C PRO A 350 5.29 -5.73 -16.79
N VAL A 351 6.14 -6.35 -17.61
CA VAL A 351 6.45 -5.92 -18.97
C VAL A 351 5.80 -6.88 -19.96
N TYR A 352 4.77 -6.40 -20.65
CA TYR A 352 4.00 -7.14 -21.64
C TYR A 352 3.66 -6.18 -22.78
N GLU A 353 3.76 -6.62 -24.03
CA GLU A 353 3.48 -5.76 -25.19
C GLU A 353 1.98 -5.71 -25.47
N THR A 354 1.26 -6.80 -25.16
CA THR A 354 -0.18 -6.92 -25.44
C THR A 354 -1.00 -7.41 -24.23
N GLU A 355 -2.29 -7.10 -24.24
CA GLU A 355 -3.27 -7.63 -23.28
C GLU A 355 -3.34 -9.17 -23.30
N ALA A 356 -3.20 -9.78 -24.49
CA ALA A 356 -3.23 -11.23 -24.65
C ALA A 356 -2.04 -11.91 -23.96
N GLU A 357 -0.84 -11.36 -24.10
CA GLU A 357 0.37 -11.83 -23.38
C GLU A 357 0.21 -11.72 -21.87
N PHE A 358 -0.30 -10.58 -21.39
CA PHE A 358 -0.50 -10.37 -19.97
C PHE A 358 -1.51 -11.36 -19.38
N LEU A 359 -2.65 -11.58 -20.05
CA LEU A 359 -3.65 -12.54 -19.62
C LEU A 359 -3.13 -13.98 -19.68
N ALA A 360 -2.40 -14.36 -20.74
CA ALA A 360 -1.77 -15.67 -20.83
C ALA A 360 -0.75 -15.88 -19.70
N ALA A 361 0.00 -14.84 -19.32
CA ALA A 361 0.89 -14.86 -18.18
C ALA A 361 0.13 -15.00 -16.85
N LEU A 362 -1.02 -14.34 -16.68
CA LEU A 362 -1.89 -14.49 -15.49
C LEU A 362 -2.50 -15.89 -15.38
N VAL A 363 -3.04 -16.44 -16.47
CA VAL A 363 -3.59 -17.82 -16.54
C VAL A 363 -2.52 -18.83 -16.10
N LYS A 364 -1.30 -18.69 -16.64
CA LYS A 364 -0.14 -19.51 -16.25
C LYS A 364 0.28 -19.29 -14.79
N LEU A 365 0.28 -18.05 -14.32
CA LEU A 365 0.67 -17.68 -12.95
C LEU A 365 -0.29 -18.24 -11.90
N PHE A 366 -1.58 -18.31 -12.21
CA PHE A 366 -2.62 -18.91 -11.35
C PHE A 366 -2.63 -20.45 -11.40
N GLY A 367 -1.73 -21.06 -12.20
CA GLY A 367 -1.59 -22.51 -12.32
C GLY A 367 -2.62 -23.17 -13.23
N ILE A 368 -3.34 -22.39 -14.05
CA ILE A 368 -4.40 -22.90 -14.91
C ILE A 368 -3.77 -23.43 -16.21
N ALA A 369 -4.06 -24.70 -16.55
CA ALA A 369 -3.58 -25.32 -17.78
C ALA A 369 -4.54 -25.03 -18.95
N PRO A 370 -4.14 -24.23 -19.97
CA PRO A 370 -4.97 -23.98 -21.13
C PRO A 370 -5.06 -25.23 -22.03
N ALA A 371 -6.25 -25.53 -22.54
CA ALA A 371 -6.50 -26.77 -23.28
C ALA A 371 -5.72 -26.90 -24.60
N SER A 372 -5.40 -25.79 -25.29
CA SER A 372 -4.48 -25.72 -26.43
C SER A 372 -4.19 -24.28 -26.87
N GLY A 373 -2.93 -24.02 -27.25
CA GLY A 373 -2.53 -22.85 -28.04
C GLY A 373 -2.56 -21.48 -27.34
N PRO A 374 -2.19 -20.39 -28.07
CA PRO A 374 -2.36 -19.02 -27.58
C PRO A 374 -3.85 -18.69 -27.41
N LEU A 375 -4.23 -18.27 -26.21
CA LEU A 375 -5.63 -17.94 -25.90
C LEU A 375 -5.99 -16.52 -26.38
N PRO A 376 -7.14 -16.32 -27.05
CA PRO A 376 -7.73 -15.00 -27.24
C PRO A 376 -8.03 -14.31 -25.92
N VAL A 377 -7.98 -12.97 -25.89
CA VAL A 377 -8.28 -12.12 -24.71
C VAL A 377 -9.57 -12.55 -24.01
N VAL A 378 -10.67 -12.70 -24.76
CA VAL A 378 -11.98 -13.11 -24.23
C VAL A 378 -11.93 -14.47 -23.54
N ARG A 379 -11.29 -15.48 -24.16
CA ARG A 379 -11.15 -16.82 -23.57
C ARG A 379 -10.29 -16.81 -22.31
N SER A 380 -9.24 -15.99 -22.28
CA SER A 380 -8.42 -15.83 -21.07
C SER A 380 -9.19 -15.17 -19.94
N LEU A 381 -10.07 -14.20 -20.23
CA LEU A 381 -10.96 -13.59 -19.25
C LEU A 381 -12.00 -14.59 -18.71
N GLU A 382 -12.68 -15.36 -19.58
CA GLU A 382 -13.60 -16.43 -19.18
C GLU A 382 -12.93 -17.45 -18.23
N ILE A 383 -11.69 -17.85 -18.54
CA ILE A 383 -10.92 -18.81 -17.73
C ILE A 383 -10.52 -18.21 -16.38
N LEU A 384 -10.10 -16.94 -16.34
CA LEU A 384 -9.75 -16.26 -15.10
C LEU A 384 -10.99 -16.00 -14.24
N GLU A 385 -12.12 -15.63 -14.82
CA GLU A 385 -13.41 -15.48 -14.14
C GLU A 385 -13.85 -16.77 -13.47
N GLY A 386 -13.87 -17.88 -14.22
CA GLY A 386 -14.19 -19.21 -13.67
C GLY A 386 -13.29 -19.60 -12.50
N TYR A 387 -11.97 -19.41 -12.62
CA TYR A 387 -11.02 -19.64 -11.52
C TYR A 387 -11.27 -18.73 -10.31
N LEU A 388 -11.57 -17.45 -10.52
CA LEU A 388 -11.84 -16.50 -9.43
C LEU A 388 -13.12 -16.86 -8.69
N PHE A 389 -14.15 -17.39 -9.37
CA PHE A 389 -15.37 -17.89 -8.73
C PHE A 389 -15.14 -19.23 -8.01
N GLU A 390 -14.57 -20.23 -8.67
CA GLU A 390 -14.26 -21.55 -8.08
C GLU A 390 -13.41 -21.39 -6.82
N LYS A 391 -12.29 -20.67 -6.92
CA LYS A 391 -11.37 -20.50 -5.78
C LYS A 391 -11.87 -19.47 -4.77
N GLY A 392 -12.57 -18.43 -5.21
CA GLY A 392 -13.00 -17.33 -4.34
C GLY A 392 -14.30 -17.58 -3.56
N VAL A 393 -15.18 -18.43 -4.09
CA VAL A 393 -16.51 -18.72 -3.54
C VAL A 393 -16.65 -20.18 -3.10
N GLU A 394 -16.29 -21.15 -3.95
CA GLU A 394 -16.50 -22.58 -3.62
C GLU A 394 -15.44 -23.09 -2.63
N ASP A 395 -14.15 -22.78 -2.85
CA ASP A 395 -13.05 -23.15 -1.95
C ASP A 395 -12.85 -22.18 -0.76
N ASP A 396 -13.61 -21.07 -0.68
CA ASP A 396 -13.43 -19.94 0.26
C ASP A 396 -11.95 -19.49 0.41
N ARG A 397 -11.26 -19.27 -0.72
CA ARG A 397 -9.91 -18.72 -0.75
C ARG A 397 -9.92 -17.22 -1.04
N THR A 398 -8.98 -16.50 -0.44
CA THR A 398 -8.68 -15.12 -0.78
C THR A 398 -7.60 -15.10 -1.85
N ILE A 399 -7.93 -14.66 -3.06
CA ILE A 399 -7.02 -14.68 -4.21
C ILE A 399 -6.31 -13.34 -4.28
N VAL A 400 -4.98 -13.34 -4.17
CA VAL A 400 -4.17 -12.12 -4.11
C VAL A 400 -3.23 -12.08 -5.31
N LEU A 401 -3.23 -10.96 -6.03
CA LEU A 401 -2.25 -10.64 -7.06
C LEU A 401 -1.42 -9.44 -6.60
N LEU A 402 -0.13 -9.68 -6.38
CA LEU A 402 0.86 -8.65 -6.08
C LEU A 402 1.57 -8.28 -7.40
N ILE A 403 1.60 -7.00 -7.74
CA ILE A 403 2.37 -6.49 -8.89
C ILE A 403 3.35 -5.44 -8.39
N ASP A 404 4.64 -5.75 -8.47
CA ASP A 404 5.74 -4.81 -8.21
C ASP A 404 6.13 -4.06 -9.49
N GLU A 405 6.88 -2.96 -9.34
CA GLU A 405 7.25 -2.07 -10.46
C GLU A 405 6.05 -1.66 -11.34
N ALA A 406 4.88 -1.46 -10.73
CA ALA A 406 3.60 -1.25 -11.41
C ALA A 406 3.56 -0.02 -12.32
N GLN A 407 4.50 0.93 -12.19
CA GLN A 407 4.66 2.04 -13.14
C GLN A 407 5.02 1.57 -14.56
N ARG A 408 5.54 0.33 -14.73
CA ARG A 408 5.82 -0.29 -16.03
C ARG A 408 4.56 -0.77 -16.77
N LEU A 409 3.41 -0.86 -16.11
CA LEU A 409 2.14 -1.20 -16.76
C LEU A 409 1.72 -0.09 -17.73
N SER A 410 1.26 -0.47 -18.92
CA SER A 410 0.56 0.45 -19.83
C SER A 410 -0.84 0.77 -19.32
N SER A 411 -1.46 1.82 -19.86
CA SER A 411 -2.82 2.21 -19.45
C SER A 411 -3.88 1.19 -19.87
N SER A 412 -3.65 0.43 -20.96
CA SER A 412 -4.53 -0.69 -21.36
C SER A 412 -4.47 -1.84 -20.35
N LEU A 413 -3.28 -2.23 -19.89
CA LEU A 413 -3.13 -3.25 -18.86
C LEU A 413 -3.75 -2.82 -17.51
N LEU A 414 -3.72 -1.52 -17.18
CA LEU A 414 -4.40 -0.97 -16.00
C LEU A 414 -5.94 -1.01 -16.14
N GLU A 415 -6.51 -0.72 -17.31
CA GLU A 415 -7.95 -0.91 -17.58
C GLU A 415 -8.36 -2.39 -17.54
N LEU A 416 -7.51 -3.29 -18.02
CA LEU A 416 -7.72 -4.73 -17.95
C LEU A 416 -7.73 -5.24 -16.50
N LEU A 417 -6.78 -4.79 -15.67
CA LEU A 417 -6.80 -5.03 -14.22
C LEU A 417 -8.05 -4.44 -13.55
N ARG A 418 -8.50 -3.26 -13.97
CA ARG A 418 -9.78 -2.68 -13.51
C ARG A 418 -10.98 -3.56 -13.87
N ALA A 419 -10.97 -4.19 -15.04
CA ALA A 419 -12.00 -5.14 -15.45
C ALA A 419 -11.99 -6.40 -14.58
N LEU A 420 -10.82 -6.97 -14.27
CA LEU A 420 -10.73 -8.12 -13.35
C LEU A 420 -11.25 -7.80 -11.93
N LEU A 421 -11.18 -6.53 -11.49
CA LEU A 421 -11.75 -6.06 -10.22
C LEU A 421 -13.30 -5.89 -10.24
N ASN A 422 -13.98 -6.15 -11.36
CA ASN A 422 -15.44 -6.29 -11.40
C ASN A 422 -15.91 -7.64 -10.84
N TYR A 423 -15.04 -8.66 -10.78
CA TYR A 423 -15.41 -9.98 -10.30
C TYR A 423 -15.54 -9.95 -8.76
N GLU A 424 -16.79 -9.90 -8.31
CA GLU A 424 -17.17 -9.73 -6.90
C GLU A 424 -18.47 -10.47 -6.58
N THR A 425 -18.66 -10.77 -5.30
CA THR A 425 -19.96 -11.14 -4.72
C THR A 425 -20.66 -9.88 -4.21
N ASN A 426 -21.91 -10.01 -3.74
CA ASN A 426 -22.62 -8.92 -3.05
C ASN A 426 -21.92 -8.42 -1.77
N GLU A 427 -20.93 -9.17 -1.25
CA GLU A 427 -20.26 -8.88 0.02
C GLU A 427 -18.77 -8.55 -0.13
N TYR A 428 -18.08 -9.09 -1.15
CA TYR A 428 -16.62 -8.98 -1.26
C TYR A 428 -16.06 -9.13 -2.68
N LYS A 429 -14.88 -8.54 -2.93
CA LYS A 429 -14.13 -8.71 -4.19
C LYS A 429 -13.48 -10.09 -4.26
N LEU A 430 -13.56 -10.78 -5.40
CA LEU A 430 -12.91 -12.09 -5.58
C LEU A 430 -11.39 -11.95 -5.73
N LEU A 431 -10.93 -10.89 -6.41
CA LEU A 431 -9.52 -10.58 -6.60
C LEU A 431 -9.04 -9.44 -5.68
N GLN A 432 -8.00 -9.71 -4.89
CA GLN A 432 -7.28 -8.72 -4.10
C GLN A 432 -6.01 -8.28 -4.87
N LEU A 433 -6.02 -7.07 -5.41
CA LEU A 433 -4.92 -6.54 -6.23
C LEU A 433 -4.07 -5.57 -5.40
N VAL A 434 -2.77 -5.83 -5.29
CA VAL A 434 -1.82 -4.90 -4.66
C VAL A 434 -0.84 -4.42 -5.73
N LEU A 435 -0.94 -3.14 -6.08
CA LEU A 435 0.00 -2.48 -6.98
C LEU A 435 1.08 -1.78 -6.15
N MET A 436 2.35 -2.13 -6.36
CA MET A 436 3.50 -1.45 -5.78
C MET A 436 4.27 -0.74 -6.88
N GLY A 437 4.46 0.58 -6.76
CA GLY A 437 5.04 1.39 -7.83
C GLY A 437 5.78 2.63 -7.36
N GLN A 438 6.38 3.34 -8.31
CA GLN A 438 7.06 4.62 -8.09
C GLN A 438 6.04 5.78 -8.12
N MET A 439 6.40 6.96 -7.59
CA MET A 439 5.51 8.13 -7.53
C MET A 439 4.92 8.54 -8.89
N GLU A 440 5.65 8.31 -9.97
CA GLU A 440 5.24 8.57 -11.36
C GLU A 440 3.97 7.82 -11.79
N LEU A 441 3.59 6.73 -11.11
CA LEU A 441 2.34 6.02 -11.35
C LEU A 441 1.10 6.81 -10.87
N LEU A 442 1.25 7.66 -9.86
CA LEU A 442 0.13 8.40 -9.24
C LEU A 442 -0.64 9.30 -10.21
N PRO A 443 -0.01 10.18 -11.02
CA PRO A 443 -0.75 11.01 -11.98
C PRO A 443 -1.52 10.16 -13.01
N ARG A 444 -0.88 9.12 -13.57
CA ARG A 444 -1.50 8.21 -14.53
C ARG A 444 -2.75 7.52 -13.96
N ILE A 445 -2.69 7.02 -12.72
CA ILE A 445 -3.86 6.40 -12.06
C ILE A 445 -4.93 7.45 -11.74
N ARG A 446 -4.57 8.69 -11.38
CA ARG A 446 -5.54 9.76 -11.10
C ARG A 446 -6.33 10.20 -12.34
N GLU A 447 -5.72 10.18 -13.52
CA GLU A 447 -6.40 10.42 -14.80
C GLU A 447 -7.44 9.32 -15.09
N MET A 448 -7.12 8.08 -14.73
CA MET A 448 -8.00 6.91 -14.84
C MET A 448 -9.05 6.85 -13.71
N LYS A 449 -10.00 7.80 -13.68
CA LYS A 449 -11.05 7.92 -12.63
C LYS A 449 -11.69 6.57 -12.24
N ASN A 450 -12.08 5.77 -13.22
CA ASN A 450 -12.72 4.46 -13.03
C ASN A 450 -11.85 3.45 -12.24
N LEU A 451 -10.53 3.60 -12.26
CA LEU A 451 -9.57 2.84 -11.46
C LEU A 451 -9.27 3.54 -10.13
N TRP A 452 -9.09 4.87 -10.15
CA TRP A 452 -8.81 5.69 -8.96
C TRP A 452 -9.86 5.53 -7.83
N ASP A 453 -11.14 5.48 -8.21
CA ASP A 453 -12.27 5.36 -7.28
C ASP A 453 -12.40 3.93 -6.69
N ARG A 454 -11.72 2.94 -7.28
CA ARG A 454 -11.70 1.55 -6.80
C ARG A 454 -10.60 1.27 -5.77
N ILE A 455 -9.66 2.18 -5.58
CA ILE A 455 -8.52 1.99 -4.68
C ILE A 455 -8.99 2.16 -3.23
N SER A 456 -9.18 1.04 -2.54
CA SER A 456 -9.67 0.98 -1.16
C SER A 456 -8.59 1.29 -0.12
N LEU A 457 -7.32 1.14 -0.48
CA LEU A 457 -6.17 1.48 0.37
C LEU A 457 -5.09 2.19 -0.46
N LYS A 458 -4.63 3.35 0.03
CA LYS A 458 -3.53 4.13 -0.53
C LYS A 458 -2.46 4.24 0.56
N CYS A 459 -1.23 3.83 0.25
CA CYS A 459 -0.09 3.92 1.14
C CYS A 459 1.09 4.57 0.41
N VAL A 460 1.85 5.40 1.12
CA VAL A 460 3.18 5.85 0.71
C VAL A 460 4.20 5.18 1.65
N ILE A 461 5.35 4.76 1.11
CA ILE A 461 6.49 4.34 1.92
C ILE A 461 7.42 5.55 2.03
N ASP A 462 7.54 6.06 3.24
CA ASP A 462 8.39 7.20 3.57
C ASP A 462 9.87 6.78 3.64
N PRO A 463 10.81 7.73 3.48
CA PRO A 463 12.22 7.50 3.81
C PRO A 463 12.38 7.12 5.29
N LEU A 464 13.47 6.42 5.62
CA LEU A 464 13.83 6.16 7.01
C LEU A 464 14.18 7.47 7.73
N ASP A 465 13.78 7.65 8.98
CA ASP A 465 14.30 8.74 9.82
C ASP A 465 15.74 8.44 10.32
N GLU A 466 16.30 9.30 11.18
CA GLU A 466 17.65 9.11 11.72
C GLU A 466 17.76 7.83 12.60
N ALA A 467 16.70 7.52 13.37
CA ALA A 467 16.67 6.38 14.28
C ALA A 467 16.45 5.05 13.53
N ASP A 468 15.54 5.01 12.56
CA ASP A 468 15.37 3.89 11.63
C ASP A 468 16.63 3.68 10.76
N THR A 469 17.37 4.76 10.42
CA THR A 469 18.67 4.67 9.74
C THR A 469 19.72 3.99 10.62
N GLU A 470 19.87 4.40 11.89
CA GLU A 470 20.76 3.75 12.85
C GLU A 470 20.38 2.27 13.05
N ALA A 471 19.10 2.01 13.28
CA ALA A 471 18.56 0.68 13.52
C ALA A 471 18.74 -0.25 12.31
N MET A 472 18.59 0.25 11.07
CA MET A 472 18.88 -0.51 9.85
C MET A 472 20.37 -0.87 9.74
N ILE A 473 21.27 0.09 9.98
CA ILE A 473 22.73 -0.12 9.92
C ILE A 473 23.13 -1.19 10.94
N ALA A 474 22.67 -1.05 12.19
CA ALA A 474 22.93 -2.01 13.25
C ALA A 474 22.30 -3.39 12.96
N PHE A 475 21.10 -3.44 12.35
CA PHE A 475 20.45 -4.69 11.93
C PHE A 475 21.26 -5.42 10.86
N ARG A 476 21.70 -4.71 9.80
CA ARG A 476 22.50 -5.30 8.71
C ARG A 476 23.84 -5.83 9.21
N LEU A 477 24.52 -5.09 10.09
CA LEU A 477 25.76 -5.55 10.72
C LEU A 477 25.53 -6.83 11.56
N ARG A 478 24.50 -6.87 12.42
CA ARG A 478 24.15 -8.09 13.18
C ARG A 478 23.83 -9.27 12.26
N LYS A 479 23.10 -9.04 11.16
CA LYS A 479 22.78 -10.08 10.16
C LYS A 479 24.01 -10.60 9.42
N ALA A 480 25.02 -9.76 9.20
CA ALA A 480 26.33 -10.15 8.66
C ALA A 480 27.25 -10.85 9.67
N GLY A 481 26.75 -11.21 10.86
CA GLY A 481 27.52 -11.88 11.91
C GLY A 481 28.34 -10.96 12.79
N TYR A 482 28.12 -9.63 12.75
CA TYR A 482 28.84 -8.71 13.63
C TYR A 482 28.51 -8.95 15.10
N VAL A 483 29.46 -9.52 15.83
CA VAL A 483 29.44 -9.58 17.30
C VAL A 483 29.98 -8.26 17.82
N ALA A 484 29.17 -7.53 18.59
CA ALA A 484 29.48 -6.19 19.08
C ALA A 484 30.70 -6.19 20.03
N ARG A 485 31.89 -5.99 19.45
CA ARG A 485 33.16 -5.76 20.18
C ARG A 485 33.46 -4.27 20.34
N ARG A 486 32.91 -3.43 19.45
CA ARG A 486 32.97 -1.95 19.42
C ARG A 486 31.86 -1.41 18.50
N ASN A 487 31.75 -0.10 18.36
CA ASN A 487 30.80 0.51 17.42
C ASN A 487 31.50 0.81 16.08
N LEU A 488 31.17 0.06 15.01
CA LEU A 488 31.77 0.31 13.69
C LEU A 488 31.42 1.68 13.09
N PHE A 489 30.35 2.33 13.55
CA PHE A 489 29.93 3.67 13.13
C PHE A 489 29.70 4.51 14.39
N THR A 490 30.26 5.71 14.44
CA THR A 490 30.00 6.66 15.54
C THR A 490 28.64 7.35 15.35
N PRO A 491 27.99 7.86 16.41
CA PRO A 491 26.71 8.59 16.28
C PRO A 491 26.79 9.79 15.33
N ASP A 492 27.94 10.46 15.24
CA ASP A 492 28.14 11.53 14.24
C ASP A 492 28.26 11.01 12.81
N ALA A 493 28.82 9.81 12.60
CA ALA A 493 28.81 9.17 11.29
C ALA A 493 27.38 8.81 10.85
N ILE A 494 26.56 8.27 11.76
CA ILE A 494 25.14 7.98 11.51
C ILE A 494 24.38 9.25 11.12
N ARG A 495 24.57 10.37 11.86
CA ARG A 495 24.03 11.69 11.50
C ARG A 495 24.42 12.16 10.11
N GLU A 496 25.70 12.06 9.72
CA GLU A 496 26.13 12.44 8.38
C GLU A 496 25.58 11.50 7.30
N ILE A 497 25.49 10.19 7.57
CA ILE A 497 24.88 9.21 6.66
C ILE A 497 23.42 9.58 6.42
N TYR A 498 22.63 9.80 7.48
CA TYR A 498 21.23 10.22 7.36
C TYR A 498 21.11 11.54 6.58
N ARG A 499 21.88 12.57 6.96
CA ARG A 499 21.88 13.89 6.30
C ARG A 499 22.19 13.79 4.80
N HIS A 500 23.16 12.98 4.39
CA HIS A 500 23.51 12.85 2.98
C HIS A 500 22.56 11.94 2.18
N THR A 501 22.00 10.91 2.81
CA THR A 501 21.17 9.90 2.15
C THR A 501 19.68 10.24 2.15
N GLN A 502 19.24 11.14 3.04
CA GLN A 502 17.84 11.53 3.26
C GLN A 502 16.94 10.29 3.46
N GLY A 503 17.38 9.38 4.33
CA GLY A 503 16.61 8.19 4.71
C GLY A 503 16.50 7.08 3.65
N SER A 504 17.05 7.26 2.44
CA SER A 504 16.90 6.28 1.36
C SER A 504 17.68 4.98 1.64
N PRO A 505 17.04 3.81 1.83
CA PRO A 505 17.72 2.57 2.20
C PRO A 505 18.83 2.16 1.24
N ARG A 506 18.64 2.36 -0.07
CA ARG A 506 19.66 2.08 -1.09
C ARG A 506 20.87 2.99 -0.95
N ARG A 507 20.67 4.30 -0.74
CA ARG A 507 21.77 5.27 -0.59
C ARG A 507 22.53 5.05 0.71
N ILE A 508 21.83 4.73 1.81
CA ILE A 508 22.45 4.31 3.08
C ILE A 508 23.32 3.08 2.86
N THR A 509 22.78 2.06 2.19
CA THR A 509 23.50 0.81 1.90
C THR A 509 24.79 1.08 1.13
N THR A 510 24.74 1.82 0.00
CA THR A 510 25.94 2.18 -0.77
C THR A 510 26.95 2.99 0.08
N LEU A 511 26.51 4.03 0.77
CA LEU A 511 27.41 4.88 1.57
C LEU A 511 28.06 4.11 2.74
N CYS A 512 27.37 3.14 3.33
CA CYS A 512 27.91 2.29 4.39
C CYS A 512 28.90 1.23 3.84
N HIS A 513 28.66 0.70 2.64
CA HIS A 513 29.63 -0.14 1.93
C HIS A 513 30.94 0.63 1.70
N ASP A 514 30.86 1.78 1.03
CA ASP A 514 32.01 2.66 0.74
C ASP A 514 32.76 3.07 2.02
N ALA A 515 32.03 3.29 3.12
CA ALA A 515 32.61 3.64 4.42
C ALA A 515 33.38 2.49 5.06
N LEU A 516 32.87 1.25 4.99
CA LEU A 516 33.59 0.08 5.50
C LEU A 516 34.80 -0.30 4.64
N GLU A 517 34.73 -0.15 3.32
CA GLU A 517 35.93 -0.29 2.47
C GLU A 517 36.99 0.77 2.85
N ARG A 518 36.57 2.03 3.00
CA ARG A 518 37.49 3.11 3.39
C ARG A 518 38.08 2.92 4.79
N LEU A 519 37.32 2.33 5.71
CA LEU A 519 37.78 1.97 7.05
C LEU A 519 38.97 1.00 6.97
N VAL A 520 38.79 -0.11 6.25
CA VAL A 520 39.81 -1.15 6.05
C VAL A 520 41.05 -0.59 5.32
N ILE A 521 40.86 0.24 4.28
CA ILE A 521 41.97 0.87 3.53
C ILE A 521 42.78 1.87 4.39
N SER A 522 42.17 2.45 5.43
CA SER A 522 42.82 3.47 6.27
C SER A 522 43.29 2.97 7.64
N ASP A 523 43.22 1.66 7.88
CA ASP A 523 43.61 0.98 9.13
C ASP A 523 43.03 1.66 10.38
N ARG A 524 41.74 1.98 10.32
CA ARG A 524 40.99 2.65 11.39
C ARG A 524 40.01 1.69 12.06
N ASP A 525 39.73 1.96 13.33
CA ASP A 525 38.89 1.07 14.14
C ASP A 525 37.38 1.31 13.97
N GLU A 526 36.97 2.56 13.69
CA GLU A 526 35.57 3.01 13.60
C GLU A 526 35.36 4.02 12.47
N VAL A 527 34.17 4.01 11.86
CA VAL A 527 33.74 5.00 10.86
C VAL A 527 33.28 6.27 11.57
N ASP A 528 34.00 7.36 11.34
CA ASP A 528 33.66 8.70 11.84
C ASP A 528 32.98 9.58 10.78
N ALA A 529 32.46 10.73 11.21
CA ALA A 529 31.85 11.73 10.35
C ALA A 529 32.81 12.34 9.31
N ALA A 530 34.13 12.30 9.54
CA ALA A 530 35.12 12.80 8.58
C ALA A 530 35.30 11.83 7.41
N ILE A 531 35.26 10.51 7.65
CA ILE A 531 35.23 9.49 6.59
C ILE A 531 34.00 9.68 5.70
N ILE A 532 32.80 9.81 6.30
CA ILE A 532 31.55 10.01 5.55
C ILE A 532 31.60 11.27 4.68
N ARG A 533 31.98 12.43 5.25
CA ARG A 533 32.15 13.68 4.49
C ARG A 533 33.25 13.60 3.42
N GLY A 534 34.25 12.74 3.60
CA GLY A 534 35.33 12.48 2.62
C GLY A 534 34.92 11.55 1.46
N LEU A 535 33.81 10.83 1.60
CA LEU A 535 33.19 10.05 0.53
C LEU A 535 32.21 10.92 -0.25
N THR A 536 31.31 11.63 0.44
CA THR A 536 30.24 12.41 -0.22
C THR A 536 30.77 13.61 -1.01
N LYS A 537 31.91 14.19 -0.61
CA LYS A 537 32.62 15.21 -1.42
C LYS A 537 33.17 14.72 -2.76
N ARG A 538 33.40 13.41 -2.93
CA ARG A 538 33.92 12.82 -4.18
C ARG A 538 32.84 12.37 -5.17
N VAL A 539 31.57 12.42 -4.77
CA VAL A 539 30.42 12.04 -5.62
C VAL A 539 29.76 13.30 -6.25
N LEU A 540 30.21 14.49 -5.87
CA LEU A 540 29.69 15.80 -6.31
C LEU A 540 30.73 16.65 -7.05
N ALA A 541 31.84 16.03 -7.48
CA ALA A 541 32.94 16.63 -8.24
C ALA A 541 33.31 15.70 -9.41
#